data_AF-A6W1N2-F1
#
_entry.id   AF-A6W1N2-F1
#
_cell.length_a   1.000
_cell.length_b   1.000
_cell.length_c   1.000
_cell.angle_alpha   90.00
_cell.angle_beta   90.00
_cell.angle_gamma   90.00
#
_symmetry.space_group_name_H-M   'P 1'
#
loop_
_entity.id
_entity.type
_entity.pdbx_description
1 polymer ?
#
loop_
_entity_poly.entity_id
_entity_poly.type
_entity_poly.pdbx_seq_one_letter_code
_entity_poly.pdbx_strand_id
1 'polypeptide(L)'
;MTERKQGVKKRSPILALVLSLISPGFGHVYAGDFKKGLWLFFIQVGGLFVLGKLGWLSTAYGIWLFIVFLLCLYSYAMFSAVRLALASKVYELKFYNRWYCYLVILALIIILAQTLISSRGALLGFELYRIPSSSMRPTLESGDYITVDTQDLSLKIGDVVVFRYPNNKQTLYAKRVVALGNDKVAIENGQVILNGKPELTASVSESFRRNKVSTYMAETMVPEGQVFVLGDWRDNSSDSRYWGTVAESDVIGKVTDIWFSKDISRLGIEVR
;
A
#
# COMPACT_ATOMS: atom_id res chain seq x y z
N MET A 1 50.64 -23.32 27.95
CA MET A 1 49.65 -22.64 27.11
C MET A 1 48.27 -23.07 27.57
N THR A 2 47.57 -22.19 28.28
CA THR A 2 46.23 -22.45 28.82
C THR A 2 45.22 -22.29 27.70
N GLU A 3 44.61 -23.38 27.25
CA GLU A 3 43.43 -23.34 26.37
C GLU A 3 42.32 -22.56 27.09
N ARG A 4 42.07 -21.32 26.67
CA ARG A 4 40.83 -20.64 27.04
C ARG A 4 39.69 -21.48 26.46
N LYS A 5 38.86 -22.09 27.31
CA LYS A 5 37.51 -22.53 26.94
C LYS A 5 36.68 -21.32 26.52
N GLN A 6 36.93 -20.79 25.32
CA GLN A 6 36.09 -19.80 24.67
C GLN A 6 34.88 -20.54 24.10
N GLY A 7 33.70 -20.36 24.69
CA GLY A 7 32.51 -20.95 24.09
C GLY A 7 31.23 -20.73 24.87
N VAL A 8 31.30 -20.78 26.19
CA VAL A 8 30.11 -20.68 27.05
C VAL A 8 29.83 -19.22 27.39
N LYS A 9 28.75 -18.66 26.82
CA LYS A 9 28.29 -17.31 27.16
C LYS A 9 26.79 -17.31 27.44
N LYS A 10 26.40 -16.77 28.59
CA LYS A 10 24.99 -16.53 28.91
C LYS A 10 24.39 -15.57 27.87
N ARG A 11 23.24 -15.91 27.32
CA ARG A 11 22.51 -15.06 26.38
C ARG A 11 21.76 -13.98 27.15
N SER A 12 21.87 -12.74 26.69
CA SER A 12 21.17 -11.61 27.29
C SER A 12 19.69 -11.65 26.85
N PRO A 13 18.74 -11.73 27.78
CA PRO A 13 17.32 -11.65 27.46
C PRO A 13 16.94 -10.32 26.82
N ILE A 14 17.58 -9.22 27.25
CA ILE A 14 17.38 -7.88 26.68
C ILE A 14 17.82 -7.86 25.22
N LEU A 15 18.97 -8.47 24.89
CA LEU A 15 19.42 -8.50 23.50
C LEU A 15 18.53 -9.40 22.63
N ALA A 16 18.04 -10.52 23.17
CA ALA A 16 17.06 -11.37 22.48
C ALA A 16 15.74 -10.62 22.19
N LEU A 17 15.28 -9.80 23.14
CA LEU A 17 14.11 -8.94 22.98
C LEU A 17 14.33 -7.89 21.88
N VAL A 18 15.44 -7.14 21.95
CA VAL A 18 15.78 -6.09 20.98
C VAL A 18 15.90 -6.66 19.57
N LEU A 19 16.58 -7.80 19.40
CA LEU A 19 16.68 -8.44 18.09
C LEU A 19 15.31 -8.93 17.58
N SER A 20 14.42 -9.41 18.47
CA SER A 20 13.06 -9.82 18.08
C SER A 20 12.17 -8.64 17.68
N LEU A 21 12.44 -7.43 18.20
CA LEU A 21 11.75 -6.20 17.78
C LEU A 21 12.15 -5.77 16.37
N ILE A 22 13.36 -6.10 15.92
CA ILE A 22 13.79 -5.84 14.53
C ILE A 22 13.04 -6.77 13.58
N SER A 23 13.04 -8.06 13.86
CA SER A 23 12.34 -9.06 13.05
C SER A 23 11.99 -10.30 13.88
N PRO A 24 10.76 -10.84 13.75
CA PRO A 24 10.37 -12.14 14.26
C PRO A 24 11.42 -13.18 13.92
N GLY A 25 11.86 -13.91 14.95
CA GLY A 25 12.86 -14.97 14.82
C GLY A 25 14.31 -14.54 14.95
N PHE A 26 14.66 -13.25 14.79
CA PHE A 26 16.05 -12.81 14.88
C PHE A 26 16.63 -12.95 16.30
N GLY A 27 15.81 -12.72 17.33
CA GLY A 27 16.16 -13.01 18.72
C GLY A 27 16.37 -14.50 19.01
N HIS A 28 15.66 -15.41 18.33
CA HIS A 28 15.87 -16.86 18.46
C HIS A 28 17.20 -17.31 17.87
N VAL A 29 17.61 -16.73 16.73
CA VAL A 29 18.94 -16.96 16.15
C VAL A 29 20.03 -16.59 17.16
N TYR A 30 19.88 -15.45 17.84
CA TYR A 30 20.79 -15.05 18.92
C TYR A 30 20.74 -15.99 20.13
N ALA A 31 19.54 -16.36 20.58
CA ALA A 31 19.34 -17.21 21.74
C ALA A 31 19.75 -18.68 21.49
N GLY A 32 19.94 -19.08 20.23
CA GLY A 32 20.54 -20.37 19.87
C GLY A 32 19.64 -21.33 19.08
N ASP A 33 18.38 -20.95 18.84
CA ASP A 33 17.39 -21.73 18.08
C ASP A 33 17.21 -21.14 16.67
N PHE A 34 18.17 -21.46 15.80
CA PHE A 34 18.17 -20.97 14.42
C PHE A 34 16.95 -21.43 13.63
N LYS A 35 16.50 -22.69 13.84
CA LYS A 35 15.38 -23.27 13.10
C LYS A 35 14.08 -22.53 13.43
N LYS A 36 13.79 -22.32 14.71
CA LYS A 36 12.60 -21.55 15.10
C LYS A 36 12.67 -20.10 14.64
N GLY A 37 13.86 -19.50 14.67
CA GLY A 37 14.08 -18.16 14.13
C GLY A 37 13.72 -18.06 12.66
N LEU A 38 14.21 -19.00 11.85
CA LEU A 38 13.93 -19.06 10.43
C LEU A 38 12.44 -19.29 10.13
N TRP A 39 11.78 -20.18 10.88
CA TRP A 39 10.35 -20.43 10.77
C TRP A 39 9.50 -19.18 11.04
N LEU A 40 9.78 -18.44 12.12
CA LEU A 40 9.03 -17.23 12.44
C LEU A 40 9.20 -16.13 11.39
N PHE A 41 10.41 -15.98 10.85
CA PHE A 41 10.69 -15.07 9.75
C PHE A 41 9.89 -15.44 8.49
N PHE A 42 9.90 -16.71 8.10
CA PHE A 42 9.14 -17.15 6.93
C PHE A 42 7.62 -17.15 7.13
N ILE A 43 7.12 -17.35 8.35
CA ILE A 43 5.69 -17.17 8.64
C ILE A 43 5.26 -15.73 8.38
N GLN A 44 6.08 -14.75 8.79
CA GLN A 44 5.81 -13.34 8.52
C GLN A 44 5.77 -13.04 7.02
N VAL A 45 6.84 -13.40 6.30
CA VAL A 45 6.96 -13.12 4.86
C VAL A 45 5.92 -13.92 4.08
N GLY A 46 5.73 -15.20 4.39
CA GLY A 46 4.72 -16.07 3.78
C GLY A 46 3.30 -15.56 4.01
N GLY A 47 2.97 -15.09 5.22
CA GLY A 47 1.68 -14.48 5.52
C GLY A 47 1.40 -13.25 4.66
N LEU A 48 2.41 -12.39 4.45
CA LEU A 48 2.32 -11.24 3.55
C LEU A 48 1.99 -11.66 2.11
N PHE A 49 2.72 -12.66 1.56
CA PHE A 49 2.50 -13.14 0.20
C PHE A 49 1.14 -13.82 0.02
N VAL A 50 0.72 -14.65 0.98
CA VAL A 50 -0.59 -15.32 0.94
C VAL A 50 -1.71 -14.29 0.93
N LEU A 51 -1.70 -13.34 1.87
CA LEU A 51 -2.75 -12.31 1.93
C LEU A 51 -2.72 -11.35 0.74
N GLY A 52 -1.54 -11.03 0.20
CA GLY A 52 -1.40 -10.23 -1.01
C GLY A 52 -2.01 -10.94 -2.23
N LYS A 53 -1.63 -12.19 -2.48
CA LYS A 53 -2.15 -12.98 -3.62
C LYS A 53 -3.63 -13.30 -3.53
N LEU A 54 -4.19 -13.33 -2.33
CA LEU A 54 -5.64 -13.44 -2.12
C LEU A 54 -6.38 -12.10 -2.34
N GLY A 55 -5.67 -11.00 -2.59
CA GLY A 55 -6.26 -9.66 -2.74
C GLY A 55 -6.75 -9.05 -1.42
N TRP A 56 -6.38 -9.62 -0.27
CA TRP A 56 -6.84 -9.07 1.01
C TRP A 56 -6.10 -7.78 1.35
N LEU A 57 -4.83 -7.67 0.98
CA LEU A 57 -4.03 -6.47 1.22
C LEU A 57 -4.41 -5.29 0.33
N SER A 58 -5.24 -5.47 -0.70
CA SER A 58 -5.86 -4.38 -1.43
C SER A 58 -7.16 -3.88 -0.77
N THR A 59 -7.47 -4.32 0.45
CA THR A 59 -8.61 -3.83 1.25
C THR A 59 -8.16 -3.28 2.60
N ALA A 60 -8.88 -2.29 3.12
CA ALA A 60 -8.65 -1.75 4.47
C ALA A 60 -8.70 -2.84 5.55
N TYR A 61 -9.71 -3.73 5.50
CA TYR A 61 -9.87 -4.81 6.46
C TYR A 61 -8.70 -5.79 6.44
N GLY A 62 -8.23 -6.20 5.25
CA GLY A 62 -7.10 -7.12 5.15
C GLY A 62 -5.78 -6.50 5.63
N ILE A 63 -5.58 -5.19 5.42
CA ILE A 63 -4.44 -4.46 6.00
C ILE A 63 -4.49 -4.49 7.53
N TRP A 64 -5.62 -4.14 8.14
CA TRP A 64 -5.77 -4.17 9.60
C TRP A 64 -5.61 -5.58 10.18
N LEU A 65 -6.18 -6.59 9.52
CA LEU A 65 -6.00 -7.99 9.90
C LEU A 65 -4.52 -8.39 9.86
N PHE A 66 -3.79 -7.97 8.83
CA PHE A 66 -2.36 -8.25 8.72
C PHE A 66 -1.56 -7.53 9.81
N ILE A 67 -1.90 -6.28 10.16
CA ILE A 67 -1.29 -5.58 11.29
C ILE A 67 -1.51 -6.35 12.61
N VAL A 68 -2.74 -6.81 12.87
CA VAL A 68 -3.03 -7.62 14.06
C VAL A 68 -2.23 -8.93 14.05
N PHE A 69 -2.17 -9.62 12.91
CA PHE A 69 -1.34 -10.81 12.75
C PHE A 69 0.13 -10.54 13.07
N LEU A 70 0.70 -9.43 12.57
CA LEU A 70 2.06 -9.01 12.88
C LEU A 70 2.23 -8.72 14.38
N LEU A 71 1.31 -7.98 15.01
CA LEU A 71 1.38 -7.68 16.44
C LEU A 71 1.39 -8.95 17.29
N CYS A 72 0.54 -9.93 16.95
CA CYS A 72 0.51 -11.24 17.61
C CYS A 72 1.82 -12.01 17.40
N LEU A 73 2.32 -12.04 16.16
CA LEU A 73 3.56 -12.74 15.81
C LEU A 73 4.79 -12.14 16.51
N TYR A 74 4.91 -10.80 16.51
CA TYR A 74 5.98 -10.08 17.19
C TYR A 74 5.91 -10.29 18.71
N SER A 75 4.72 -10.19 19.31
CA SER A 75 4.53 -10.43 20.75
C SER A 75 4.95 -11.85 21.13
N TYR A 76 4.51 -12.86 20.36
CA TYR A 76 4.93 -14.25 20.56
C TYR A 76 6.44 -14.43 20.39
N ALA A 77 7.02 -13.87 19.33
CA ALA A 77 8.43 -14.01 19.02
C ALA A 77 9.30 -13.40 20.13
N MET A 78 8.99 -12.19 20.57
CA MET A 78 9.66 -11.49 21.67
C MET A 78 9.62 -12.33 22.95
N PHE A 79 8.43 -12.76 23.37
CA PHE A 79 8.26 -13.56 24.58
C PHE A 79 9.00 -14.89 24.51
N SER A 80 8.89 -15.60 23.38
CA SER A 80 9.57 -16.87 23.17
C SER A 80 11.09 -16.73 23.14
N ALA A 81 11.63 -15.67 22.54
CA ALA A 81 13.07 -15.45 22.46
C ALA A 81 13.67 -15.10 23.83
N VAL A 82 12.97 -14.27 24.61
CA VAL A 82 13.35 -13.93 25.99
C VAL A 82 13.35 -15.17 26.88
N ARG A 83 12.29 -15.99 26.84
CA ARG A 83 12.24 -17.26 27.58
C ARG A 83 13.40 -18.17 27.21
N LEU A 84 13.71 -18.30 25.92
CA LEU A 84 14.82 -19.13 25.44
C LEU A 84 16.16 -18.62 25.96
N ALA A 85 16.41 -17.31 25.91
CA ALA A 85 17.63 -16.71 26.44
C ALA A 85 17.77 -16.89 27.95
N LEU A 86 16.67 -16.79 28.71
CA LEU A 86 16.64 -17.03 30.16
C LEU A 86 16.94 -18.50 30.52
N ALA A 87 16.42 -19.45 29.74
CA ALA A 87 16.66 -20.87 29.95
C ALA A 87 18.10 -21.31 29.61
N SER A 88 18.77 -20.55 28.74
CA SER A 88 20.11 -20.85 28.22
C SER A 88 21.22 -20.49 29.23
N LYS A 89 21.38 -21.29 30.30
CA LYS A 89 22.40 -21.06 31.35
C LYS A 89 23.84 -21.22 30.84
N VAL A 90 24.08 -22.19 29.97
CA VAL A 90 25.39 -22.53 29.38
C VAL A 90 25.15 -22.79 27.90
N TYR A 91 25.44 -21.82 27.04
CA TYR A 91 25.28 -21.95 25.59
C TYR A 91 26.63 -21.85 24.89
N GLU A 92 26.95 -22.84 24.06
CA GLU A 92 28.14 -22.84 23.21
C GLU A 92 27.90 -22.08 21.90
N LEU A 93 28.73 -21.06 21.67
CA LEU A 93 28.66 -20.22 20.47
C LEU A 93 28.85 -21.05 19.20
N LYS A 94 27.80 -21.13 18.37
CA LYS A 94 27.88 -21.70 17.02
C LYS A 94 28.42 -20.68 16.03
N PHE A 95 28.77 -21.12 14.81
CA PHE A 95 29.36 -20.26 13.78
C PHE A 95 28.50 -19.01 13.47
N TYR A 96 27.17 -19.17 13.42
CA TYR A 96 26.22 -18.08 13.13
C TYR A 96 26.06 -17.08 14.28
N ASN A 97 26.65 -17.34 15.44
CA ASN A 97 26.58 -16.44 16.59
C ASN A 97 27.74 -15.43 16.64
N ARG A 98 28.58 -15.38 15.60
CA ARG A 98 29.63 -14.36 15.47
C ARG A 98 28.99 -13.01 15.09
N TRP A 99 29.56 -11.91 15.58
CA TRP A 99 28.96 -10.57 15.46
C TRP A 99 28.64 -10.19 14.00
N TYR A 100 29.53 -10.53 13.06
CA TYR A 100 29.36 -10.22 11.64
C TYR A 100 28.18 -10.97 11.02
N CYS A 101 27.80 -12.16 11.51
CA CYS A 101 26.63 -12.88 11.02
C CYS A 101 25.33 -12.11 11.32
N TYR A 102 25.22 -11.42 12.46
CA TYR A 102 24.05 -10.60 12.77
C TYR A 102 23.98 -9.37 11.87
N LEU A 103 25.12 -8.75 11.53
CA LEU A 103 25.15 -7.63 10.58
C LEU A 103 24.72 -8.07 9.18
N VAL A 104 25.18 -9.24 8.72
CA VAL A 104 24.75 -9.82 7.44
C VAL A 104 23.25 -10.12 7.46
N ILE A 105 22.74 -10.77 8.51
CA ILE A 105 21.29 -11.04 8.64
C ILE A 105 20.49 -9.74 8.65
N LEU A 106 20.92 -8.73 9.41
CA LEU A 106 20.26 -7.43 9.45
C LEU A 106 20.24 -6.76 8.07
N ALA A 107 21.37 -6.78 7.35
CA ALA A 107 21.45 -6.24 5.99
C ALA A 107 20.49 -6.98 5.04
N LEU A 108 20.43 -8.31 5.11
CA LEU A 108 19.50 -9.11 4.29
C LEU A 108 18.03 -8.80 4.62
N ILE A 109 17.68 -8.62 5.90
CA ILE A 109 16.33 -8.24 6.32
C ILE A 109 15.98 -6.85 5.76
N ILE A 110 16.89 -5.88 5.83
CA ILE A 110 16.68 -4.53 5.31
C ILE A 110 16.51 -4.55 3.79
N ILE A 111 17.38 -5.27 3.07
CA ILE A 111 17.30 -5.41 1.61
C ILE A 111 15.98 -6.07 1.21
N LEU A 112 15.58 -7.15 1.89
CA LEU A 112 14.30 -7.81 1.62
C LEU A 112 13.12 -6.87 1.91
N ALA A 113 13.12 -6.18 3.06
CA ALA A 113 12.05 -5.25 3.42
C ALA A 113 11.93 -4.12 2.40
N GLN A 114 13.04 -3.50 2.00
CA GLN A 114 13.05 -2.46 0.97
C GLN A 114 12.56 -3.00 -0.37
N THR A 115 13.00 -4.20 -0.76
CA THR A 115 12.54 -4.84 -2.01
C THR A 115 11.03 -5.07 -1.97
N LEU A 116 10.50 -5.64 -0.89
CA LEU A 116 9.05 -5.87 -0.71
C LEU A 116 8.27 -4.54 -0.71
N ILE A 117 8.76 -3.50 -0.03
CA ILE A 117 8.12 -2.18 -0.02
C ILE A 117 8.09 -1.56 -1.41
N SER A 118 9.19 -1.63 -2.17
CA SER A 118 9.31 -1.02 -3.49
C SER A 118 8.63 -1.80 -4.61
N SER A 119 8.36 -3.10 -4.41
CA SER A 119 7.74 -3.98 -5.42
C SER A 119 6.40 -4.55 -4.99
N ARG A 120 5.79 -4.03 -3.93
CA ARG A 120 4.51 -4.52 -3.38
C ARG A 120 3.37 -4.49 -4.39
N GLY A 121 3.25 -3.48 -5.25
CA GLY A 121 2.24 -3.49 -6.32
C GLY A 121 2.40 -4.72 -7.21
N ALA A 122 3.60 -4.94 -7.76
CA ALA A 122 3.87 -6.06 -8.65
C ALA A 122 3.82 -7.44 -7.96
N LEU A 123 4.32 -7.54 -6.73
CA LEU A 123 4.41 -8.83 -6.01
C LEU A 123 3.13 -9.20 -5.27
N LEU A 124 2.53 -8.24 -4.59
CA LEU A 124 1.44 -8.42 -3.62
C LEU A 124 0.12 -7.84 -4.10
N GLY A 125 0.10 -7.08 -5.20
CA GLY A 125 -1.12 -6.63 -5.83
C GLY A 125 -1.75 -5.38 -5.23
N PHE A 126 -1.05 -4.66 -4.36
CA PHE A 126 -1.57 -3.43 -3.75
C PHE A 126 -0.53 -2.33 -3.60
N GLU A 127 -1.00 -1.09 -3.60
CA GLU A 127 -0.21 0.10 -3.27
C GLU A 127 -0.95 0.95 -2.23
N LEU A 128 -0.20 1.71 -1.43
CA LEU A 128 -0.74 2.62 -0.43
C LEU A 128 -0.27 4.03 -0.72
N TYR A 129 -1.20 4.98 -0.79
CA TYR A 129 -0.89 6.38 -1.05
C TYR A 129 -1.57 7.30 -0.05
N ARG A 130 -0.92 8.43 0.22
CA ARG A 130 -1.52 9.54 0.96
C ARG A 130 -2.10 10.55 -0.04
N ILE A 131 -3.32 11.00 0.19
CA ILE A 131 -3.96 12.05 -0.59
C ILE A 131 -3.51 13.43 -0.08
N PRO A 132 -2.82 14.25 -0.89
CA PRO A 132 -2.32 15.55 -0.44
C PRO A 132 -3.29 16.71 -0.73
N SER A 133 -4.26 16.52 -1.64
CA SER A 133 -5.12 17.59 -2.17
C SER A 133 -6.60 17.31 -1.95
N SER A 134 -7.43 18.34 -2.14
CA SER A 134 -8.88 18.27 -1.98
C SER A 134 -9.65 18.05 -3.29
N SER A 135 -8.97 17.91 -4.44
CA SER A 135 -9.62 17.83 -5.77
C SER A 135 -10.63 16.69 -5.94
N MET A 136 -10.60 15.70 -5.05
CA MET A 136 -11.49 14.53 -5.03
C MET A 136 -12.55 14.60 -3.92
N ARG A 137 -12.76 15.76 -3.28
CA ARG A 137 -13.83 15.92 -2.30
C ARG A 137 -15.21 15.71 -2.96
N PRO A 138 -16.16 15.07 -2.27
CA PRO A 138 -16.09 14.57 -0.88
C PRO A 138 -15.51 13.14 -0.76
N THR A 139 -15.32 12.45 -1.89
CA THR A 139 -14.89 11.06 -1.97
C THR A 139 -13.56 10.85 -1.27
N LEU A 140 -12.53 11.64 -1.61
CA LEU A 140 -11.23 11.63 -0.95
C LEU A 140 -10.87 13.01 -0.41
N GLU A 141 -10.34 13.04 0.81
CA GLU A 141 -9.91 14.24 1.49
C GLU A 141 -8.40 14.30 1.67
N SER A 142 -7.86 15.53 1.76
CA SER A 142 -6.45 15.72 2.08
C SER A 142 -6.15 15.13 3.46
N GLY A 143 -5.17 14.23 3.52
CA GLY A 143 -4.83 13.49 4.72
C GLY A 143 -5.36 12.05 4.76
N ASP A 144 -6.27 11.67 3.87
CA ASP A 144 -6.65 10.27 3.70
C ASP A 144 -5.47 9.44 3.19
N TYR A 145 -5.38 8.20 3.65
CA TYR A 145 -4.53 7.17 3.12
C TYR A 145 -5.40 6.12 2.47
N ILE A 146 -5.18 5.94 1.17
CA ILE A 146 -5.97 5.07 0.32
C ILE A 146 -5.22 3.79 0.00
N THR A 147 -6.01 2.74 -0.18
CA THR A 147 -5.54 1.47 -0.73
C THR A 147 -5.83 1.46 -2.21
N VAL A 148 -4.88 0.97 -2.99
CA VAL A 148 -4.97 0.86 -4.44
C VAL A 148 -4.76 -0.59 -4.84
N ASP A 149 -5.74 -1.18 -5.51
CA ASP A 149 -5.61 -2.47 -6.16
C ASP A 149 -4.87 -2.31 -7.49
N THR A 150 -3.79 -3.08 -7.65
CA THR A 150 -2.93 -3.06 -8.84
C THR A 150 -3.03 -4.35 -9.67
N GLN A 151 -3.91 -5.29 -9.26
CA GLN A 151 -4.13 -6.56 -9.97
C GLN A 151 -5.25 -6.43 -10.99
N ASP A 152 -6.38 -5.82 -10.62
CA ASP A 152 -7.47 -5.57 -11.54
C ASP A 152 -7.31 -4.20 -12.22
N LEU A 153 -6.81 -4.23 -13.46
CA LEU A 153 -6.69 -3.05 -14.32
C LEU A 153 -7.84 -2.92 -15.32
N SER A 154 -8.92 -3.70 -15.18
CA SER A 154 -10.12 -3.50 -15.96
C SER A 154 -10.83 -2.23 -15.48
N LEU A 155 -10.65 -1.15 -16.24
CA LEU A 155 -11.19 0.16 -15.91
C LEU A 155 -12.66 0.25 -16.31
N LYS A 156 -13.45 0.84 -15.42
CA LYS A 156 -14.87 1.12 -15.62
C LYS A 156 -15.14 2.60 -15.34
N ILE A 157 -16.18 3.12 -15.98
CA ILE A 157 -16.70 4.43 -15.65
C ILE A 157 -17.13 4.42 -14.18
N GLY A 158 -16.73 5.45 -13.44
CA GLY A 158 -16.92 5.54 -12.00
C GLY A 158 -15.67 5.18 -11.21
N ASP A 159 -14.76 4.35 -11.72
CA ASP A 159 -13.57 3.96 -10.95
C ASP A 159 -12.74 5.19 -10.58
N VAL A 160 -12.30 5.26 -9.32
CA VAL A 160 -11.26 6.22 -8.91
C VAL A 160 -9.91 5.55 -9.10
N VAL A 161 -9.03 6.16 -9.87
CA VAL A 161 -7.73 5.58 -10.25
C VAL A 161 -6.57 6.45 -9.80
N VAL A 162 -5.46 5.79 -9.45
CA VAL A 162 -4.16 6.45 -9.31
C VAL A 162 -3.36 6.24 -10.59
N PHE A 163 -2.80 7.31 -11.15
CA PHE A 163 -2.07 7.27 -12.42
C PHE A 163 -0.91 8.27 -12.45
N ARG A 164 0.02 8.07 -13.38
CA ARG A 164 1.10 9.01 -13.65
C ARG A 164 0.60 10.18 -14.48
N TYR A 165 0.75 11.40 -13.97
CA TYR A 165 0.31 12.62 -14.64
C TYR A 165 0.94 12.75 -16.05
N PRO A 166 0.17 12.95 -17.13
CA PRO A 166 0.70 12.94 -18.50
C PRO A 166 1.85 13.90 -18.76
N ASN A 167 1.80 15.13 -18.21
CA ASN A 167 2.83 16.14 -18.46
C ASN A 167 4.05 16.01 -17.52
N ASN A 168 3.95 15.23 -16.44
CA ASN A 168 5.09 14.90 -15.59
C ASN A 168 4.86 13.54 -14.90
N LYS A 169 5.47 12.49 -15.48
CA LYS A 169 5.32 11.09 -15.04
C LYS A 169 5.91 10.77 -13.66
N GLN A 170 6.60 11.73 -13.03
CA GLN A 170 7.06 11.59 -11.64
C GLN A 170 5.97 11.95 -10.63
N THR A 171 4.88 12.58 -11.07
CA THR A 171 3.78 13.01 -10.21
C THR A 171 2.60 12.05 -10.35
N LEU A 172 2.03 11.63 -9.23
CA LEU A 172 0.87 10.73 -9.19
C LEU A 172 -0.40 11.50 -8.85
N TYR A 173 -1.45 11.30 -9.64
CA TYR A 173 -2.77 11.91 -9.45
C TYR A 173 -3.81 10.83 -9.13
N ALA A 174 -4.82 11.19 -8.35
CA ALA A 174 -6.03 10.42 -8.15
C ALA A 174 -7.22 11.16 -8.77
N LYS A 175 -7.97 10.50 -9.66
CA LYS A 175 -9.14 11.05 -10.36
C LYS A 175 -10.15 9.95 -10.66
N ARG A 176 -11.40 10.33 -10.91
CA ARG A 176 -12.48 9.44 -11.33
C ARG A 176 -12.50 9.28 -12.85
N VAL A 177 -12.57 8.05 -13.33
CA VAL A 177 -12.77 7.73 -14.74
C VAL A 177 -14.21 8.08 -15.12
N VAL A 178 -14.38 8.89 -16.16
CA VAL A 178 -15.71 9.30 -16.63
C VAL A 178 -16.00 8.89 -18.07
N ALA A 179 -14.97 8.49 -18.83
CA ALA A 179 -15.08 7.95 -20.18
C ALA A 179 -13.86 7.06 -20.49
N LEU A 180 -14.08 6.03 -21.31
CA LEU A 180 -13.06 5.07 -21.75
C LEU A 180 -12.70 5.30 -23.22
N GLY A 181 -11.73 4.54 -23.74
CA GLY A 181 -11.31 4.65 -25.13
C GLY A 181 -12.47 4.46 -26.12
N ASN A 182 -12.50 5.29 -27.16
CA ASN A 182 -13.54 5.40 -28.18
C ASN A 182 -14.87 6.03 -27.73
N ASP A 183 -15.01 6.40 -26.45
CA ASP A 183 -16.17 7.18 -26.01
C ASP A 183 -16.09 8.64 -26.47
N LYS A 184 -17.26 9.25 -26.62
CA LYS A 184 -17.42 10.70 -26.73
C LYS A 184 -17.90 11.26 -25.41
N VAL A 185 -17.16 12.21 -24.85
CA VAL A 185 -17.47 12.84 -23.57
C VAL A 185 -17.67 14.34 -23.73
N ALA A 186 -18.76 14.87 -23.18
CA ALA A 186 -19.05 16.29 -23.07
C ALA A 186 -19.48 16.62 -21.63
N ILE A 187 -19.51 17.90 -21.29
CA ILE A 187 -20.14 18.37 -20.05
C ILE A 187 -21.19 19.40 -20.41
N GLU A 188 -22.43 19.18 -19.96
CA GLU A 188 -23.56 20.07 -20.20
C GLU A 188 -24.28 20.33 -18.87
N ASN A 189 -24.42 21.62 -18.51
CA ASN A 189 -24.99 22.04 -17.22
C ASN A 189 -24.36 21.33 -16.00
N GLY A 190 -23.07 20.99 -16.12
CA GLY A 190 -22.27 20.28 -15.12
C GLY A 190 -22.50 18.77 -15.03
N GLN A 191 -23.33 18.20 -15.89
CA GLN A 191 -23.49 16.76 -16.02
C GLN A 191 -22.54 16.22 -17.09
N VAL A 192 -22.00 15.02 -16.85
CA VAL A 192 -21.21 14.31 -17.86
C VAL A 192 -22.18 13.71 -18.87
N ILE A 193 -21.97 14.01 -20.15
CA ILE A 193 -22.70 13.41 -21.26
C ILE A 193 -21.74 12.46 -21.96
N LEU A 194 -22.08 11.17 -21.96
CA LEU A 194 -21.29 10.11 -22.56
C LEU A 194 -22.06 9.53 -23.76
N ASN A 195 -21.46 9.58 -24.95
CA ASN A 195 -22.06 9.10 -26.19
C ASN A 195 -23.49 9.65 -26.43
N GLY A 196 -23.70 10.93 -26.09
CA GLY A 196 -24.97 11.63 -26.25
C GLY A 196 -26.01 11.37 -25.14
N LYS A 197 -25.67 10.66 -24.07
CA LYS A 197 -26.57 10.37 -22.94
C LYS A 197 -25.97 10.82 -21.61
N PRO A 198 -26.77 11.29 -20.64
CA PRO A 198 -26.27 11.59 -19.30
C PRO A 198 -25.66 10.36 -18.61
N GLU A 199 -24.45 10.50 -18.05
CA GLU A 199 -23.78 9.47 -17.26
C GLU A 199 -23.86 9.81 -15.76
N LEU A 200 -24.60 9.01 -15.01
CA LEU A 200 -24.93 9.29 -13.61
C LEU A 200 -23.89 8.74 -12.64
N THR A 201 -23.13 7.71 -13.02
CA THR A 201 -22.12 7.08 -12.17
C THR A 201 -21.01 8.06 -11.79
N ALA A 202 -20.70 8.99 -12.68
CA ALA A 202 -19.73 10.06 -12.46
C ALA A 202 -20.38 11.40 -12.06
N SER A 203 -21.61 11.41 -11.55
CA SER A 203 -22.27 12.65 -11.13
C SER A 203 -21.78 13.13 -9.77
N VAL A 204 -21.70 14.45 -9.60
CA VAL A 204 -21.34 15.09 -8.32
C VAL A 204 -22.41 16.11 -7.92
N SER A 205 -22.53 16.36 -6.61
CA SER A 205 -23.49 17.34 -6.10
C SER A 205 -23.19 18.73 -6.65
N GLU A 206 -24.23 19.54 -6.80
CA GLU A 206 -24.15 20.88 -7.38
C GLU A 206 -23.10 21.77 -6.68
N SER A 207 -22.94 21.62 -5.36
CA SER A 207 -21.96 22.34 -4.55
C SER A 207 -20.50 22.22 -5.03
N PHE A 208 -20.16 21.14 -5.73
CA PHE A 208 -18.82 20.86 -6.27
C PHE A 208 -18.63 21.29 -7.73
N ARG A 209 -19.69 21.78 -8.41
CA ARG A 209 -19.71 22.09 -9.85
C ARG A 209 -20.47 23.39 -10.18
N ARG A 210 -20.28 24.44 -9.38
CA ARG A 210 -20.97 25.73 -9.49
C ARG A 210 -20.33 26.68 -10.50
N ASN A 211 -19.04 26.51 -10.80
CA ASN A 211 -18.33 27.44 -11.66
C ASN A 211 -18.53 27.11 -13.13
N LYS A 212 -18.50 28.13 -14.00
CA LYS A 212 -18.68 27.98 -15.46
C LYS A 212 -17.74 26.94 -16.08
N VAL A 213 -16.52 26.83 -15.56
CA VAL A 213 -15.49 25.87 -16.01
C VAL A 213 -15.86 24.41 -15.74
N SER A 214 -16.81 24.17 -14.84
CA SER A 214 -17.32 22.85 -14.48
C SER A 214 -18.66 22.54 -15.15
N THR A 215 -19.32 23.54 -15.72
CA THR A 215 -20.67 23.38 -16.28
C THR A 215 -20.69 23.08 -17.76
N TYR A 216 -19.64 23.44 -18.50
CA TYR A 216 -19.59 23.22 -19.94
C TYR A 216 -18.22 22.73 -20.41
N MET A 217 -18.24 21.72 -21.28
CA MET A 217 -17.09 21.24 -22.03
C MET A 217 -17.60 20.72 -23.38
N ALA A 218 -16.96 21.15 -24.46
CA ALA A 218 -17.29 20.66 -25.80
C ALA A 218 -17.05 19.15 -25.90
N GLU A 219 -17.86 18.48 -26.72
CA GLU A 219 -17.70 17.05 -26.98
C GLU A 219 -16.29 16.74 -27.48
N THR A 220 -15.65 15.77 -26.82
CA THR A 220 -14.30 15.32 -27.12
C THR A 220 -14.31 13.80 -27.23
N MET A 221 -13.65 13.27 -28.27
CA MET A 221 -13.44 11.84 -28.43
C MET A 221 -12.24 11.40 -27.60
N VAL A 222 -12.43 10.37 -26.78
CA VAL A 222 -11.35 9.73 -26.02
C VAL A 222 -10.62 8.75 -26.94
N PRO A 223 -9.31 8.92 -27.18
CA PRO A 223 -8.57 7.99 -28.03
C PRO A 223 -8.58 6.57 -27.46
N GLU A 224 -8.48 5.58 -28.34
CA GLU A 224 -8.31 4.18 -27.95
C GLU A 224 -7.11 4.00 -27.00
N GLY A 225 -7.25 3.14 -25.99
CA GLY A 225 -6.23 2.90 -24.97
C GLY A 225 -5.99 4.07 -24.01
N GLN A 226 -6.92 5.03 -23.95
CA GLN A 226 -6.88 6.15 -23.03
C GLN A 226 -8.20 6.31 -22.28
N VAL A 227 -8.13 7.02 -21.15
CA VAL A 227 -9.28 7.36 -20.32
C VAL A 227 -9.38 8.86 -20.13
N PHE A 228 -10.60 9.36 -19.99
CA PHE A 228 -10.89 10.72 -19.57
C PHE A 228 -11.23 10.71 -18.09
N VAL A 229 -10.54 11.54 -17.30
CA VAL A 229 -10.69 11.54 -15.84
C VAL A 229 -11.05 12.93 -15.32
N LEU A 230 -11.87 12.97 -14.27
CA LEU A 230 -12.30 14.20 -13.60
C LEU A 230 -12.07 14.10 -12.09
N GLY A 231 -11.85 15.24 -11.45
CA GLY A 231 -11.95 15.32 -9.99
C GLY A 231 -13.40 15.45 -9.55
N ASP A 232 -13.72 14.88 -8.39
CA ASP A 232 -15.08 14.99 -7.84
C ASP A 232 -15.38 16.44 -7.39
N TRP A 233 -14.36 17.18 -6.94
CA TRP A 233 -14.48 18.63 -6.77
C TRP A 233 -14.21 19.33 -8.10
N ARG A 234 -15.20 19.30 -8.99
CA ARG A 234 -15.09 19.82 -10.37
C ARG A 234 -14.58 21.25 -10.45
N ASP A 235 -15.01 22.10 -9.53
CA ASP A 235 -14.58 23.50 -9.47
C ASP A 235 -13.13 23.71 -9.03
N ASN A 236 -12.50 22.70 -8.41
CA ASN A 236 -11.17 22.78 -7.80
C ASN A 236 -10.29 21.59 -8.19
N SER A 237 -10.39 21.14 -9.43
CA SER A 237 -9.65 19.99 -9.94
C SER A 237 -8.94 20.35 -11.24
N SER A 238 -7.63 20.10 -11.27
CA SER A 238 -6.84 20.04 -12.50
C SER A 238 -6.89 18.61 -13.03
N ASP A 239 -7.69 18.40 -14.08
CA ASP A 239 -8.01 17.09 -14.65
C ASP A 239 -8.09 17.15 -16.18
N SER A 240 -8.66 16.13 -16.82
CA SER A 240 -8.61 15.98 -18.29
C SER A 240 -9.20 17.15 -19.07
N ARG A 241 -10.02 18.01 -18.43
CA ARG A 241 -10.49 19.28 -19.01
C ARG A 241 -9.36 20.25 -19.38
N TYR A 242 -8.22 20.15 -18.70
CA TYR A 242 -7.09 21.09 -18.86
C TYR A 242 -5.91 20.48 -19.60
N TRP A 243 -5.65 19.18 -19.40
CA TRP A 243 -4.43 18.51 -19.88
C TRP A 243 -4.70 17.28 -20.75
N GLY A 244 -5.96 16.99 -21.09
CA GLY A 244 -6.33 15.90 -21.98
C GLY A 244 -6.45 14.53 -21.30
N THR A 245 -6.40 13.48 -22.09
CA THR A 245 -6.63 12.09 -21.65
C THR A 245 -5.39 11.46 -21.01
N VAL A 246 -5.60 10.35 -20.29
CA VAL A 246 -4.54 9.54 -19.66
C VAL A 246 -4.44 8.21 -20.39
N ALA A 247 -3.24 7.78 -20.77
CA ALA A 247 -3.08 6.43 -21.32
C ALA A 247 -3.38 5.37 -20.25
N GLU A 248 -4.08 4.30 -20.61
CA GLU A 248 -4.39 3.21 -19.68
C GLU A 248 -3.12 2.59 -19.07
N SER A 249 -2.02 2.56 -19.83
CA SER A 249 -0.70 2.11 -19.35
C SER A 249 -0.07 2.98 -18.26
N ASP A 250 -0.54 4.22 -18.08
CA ASP A 250 -0.10 5.10 -16.99
C ASP A 250 -0.92 4.93 -15.71
N VAL A 251 -2.02 4.18 -15.77
CA VAL A 251 -2.83 3.84 -14.61
C VAL A 251 -2.08 2.80 -13.77
N ILE A 252 -1.87 3.13 -12.50
CA ILE A 252 -1.20 2.25 -11.53
C ILE A 252 -2.20 1.25 -10.96
N GLY A 253 -3.42 1.70 -10.70
CA GLY A 253 -4.45 0.86 -10.11
C GLY A 253 -5.69 1.64 -9.66
N LYS A 254 -6.68 0.89 -9.16
CA LYS A 254 -7.96 1.39 -8.70
C LYS A 254 -7.97 1.61 -7.20
N VAL A 255 -8.45 2.76 -6.77
CA VAL A 255 -8.65 3.05 -5.35
C VAL A 255 -9.80 2.21 -4.83
N THR A 256 -9.56 1.40 -3.81
CA THR A 256 -10.58 0.52 -3.22
C THR A 256 -11.22 1.17 -2.01
N ASP A 257 -10.43 1.59 -1.03
CA ASP A 257 -10.94 2.14 0.23
C ASP A 257 -9.95 3.12 0.88
N ILE A 258 -10.45 3.83 1.90
CA ILE A 258 -9.64 4.65 2.81
C ILE A 258 -9.24 3.78 4.02
N TRP A 259 -8.02 3.23 4.03
CA TRP A 259 -7.57 2.35 5.12
C TRP A 259 -7.13 3.11 6.37
N PHE A 260 -6.72 4.37 6.22
CA PHE A 260 -6.38 5.25 7.34
C PHE A 260 -6.75 6.72 7.05
N SER A 261 -7.26 7.43 8.05
CA SER A 261 -7.49 8.87 8.02
C SER A 261 -7.42 9.43 9.43
N LYS A 262 -7.16 10.74 9.55
CA LYS A 262 -7.24 11.43 10.85
C LYS A 262 -8.68 11.50 11.35
N ASP A 263 -9.62 11.60 10.43
CA ASP A 263 -11.04 11.49 10.75
C ASP A 263 -11.43 10.02 10.77
N ILE A 264 -11.71 9.52 11.98
CA ILE A 264 -12.04 8.11 12.22
C ILE A 264 -13.31 7.69 11.48
N SER A 265 -14.23 8.63 11.20
CA SER A 265 -15.47 8.32 10.47
C SER A 265 -15.21 7.90 9.01
N ARG A 266 -14.02 8.17 8.47
CA ARG A 266 -13.62 7.85 7.10
C ARG A 266 -12.94 6.49 6.96
N LEU A 267 -12.61 5.83 8.07
CA LEU A 267 -11.91 4.55 8.04
C LEU A 267 -12.77 3.46 7.42
N GLY A 268 -12.22 2.76 6.42
CA GLY A 268 -12.87 1.65 5.73
C GLY A 268 -13.98 2.06 4.76
N ILE A 269 -14.15 3.35 4.45
CA ILE A 269 -15.08 3.78 3.40
C ILE A 269 -14.56 3.26 2.06
N GLU A 270 -15.37 2.42 1.42
CA GLU A 270 -15.16 1.99 0.04
C GLU A 270 -15.32 3.18 -0.91
N VAL A 271 -14.38 3.29 -1.84
CA VAL A 271 -14.36 4.30 -2.89
C VAL A 271 -14.99 3.67 -4.12
N ARG A 272 -16.25 4.05 -4.37
CA ARG A 272 -17.01 3.69 -5.57
C ARG A 272 -17.26 4.91 -6.43
#